data_AF-A0A943QTY0-F1
#
_entry.id   AF-A0A943QTY0-F1
#
_cell.length_a   1.000
_cell.length_b   1.000
_cell.length_c   1.000
_cell.angle_alpha   90.00
_cell.angle_beta   90.00
_cell.angle_gamma   90.00
#
_symmetry.space_group_name_H-M   'P 1'
#
loop_
_entity.id
_entity.type
_entity.pdbx_description
1 polymer ?
#
loop_
_entity_poly.entity_id
_entity_poly.type
_entity_poly.pdbx_seq_one_letter_code
_entity_poly.pdbx_strand_id
1 'polypeptide(L)'
;MTYKLYIMTFQNAHFGSGTLDSSKLTFSADRIFSALVLEALKMGKLDAFLAEANQDDFTLTDAFPFQFGPFLPKPIGYPKHDQIDQTIDFKEVRRQAKLSKKLQFLALENLDDYLNGDLFENEEHAVIDTVTKNQPHKDGNLYQVASTRFSNDTSLYVIANESDLLNELMTSLQ
;
A
#
# COMPACT_ATOMS: atom_id res chain seq x y z
N MET A 1 14.65 10.43 -18.02
CA MET A 1 13.95 10.20 -16.74
C MET A 1 13.16 8.93 -16.89
N THR A 2 13.39 7.97 -15.99
CA THR A 2 12.82 6.63 -16.09
C THR A 2 12.15 6.31 -14.77
N TYR A 3 10.82 6.30 -14.78
CA TYR A 3 10.06 5.77 -13.65
C TYR A 3 10.25 4.27 -13.58
N LYS A 4 10.40 3.75 -12.35
CA LYS A 4 10.50 2.33 -12.07
C LYS A 4 9.46 1.93 -11.03
N LEU A 5 9.04 0.67 -11.12
CA LEU A 5 8.30 0.00 -10.07
C LEU A 5 9.32 -0.65 -9.14
N TYR A 6 9.42 -0.15 -7.92
CA TYR A 6 10.22 -0.79 -6.88
C TYR A 6 9.32 -1.77 -6.14
N ILE A 7 9.50 -3.06 -6.43
CA ILE A 7 8.68 -4.15 -5.88
C ILE A 7 9.36 -4.72 -4.63
N MET A 8 8.61 -4.81 -3.55
CA MET A 8 9.02 -5.29 -2.23
C MET A 8 8.12 -6.45 -1.83
N THR A 9 8.73 -7.63 -1.66
CA THR A 9 8.00 -8.86 -1.29
C THR A 9 8.23 -9.16 0.18
N PHE A 10 7.17 -9.05 0.98
CA PHE A 10 7.20 -9.36 2.41
C PHE A 10 6.45 -10.65 2.67
N GLN A 11 6.96 -11.52 3.54
CA GLN A 11 6.15 -12.63 4.07
C GLN A 11 5.22 -12.14 5.19
N ASN A 12 5.79 -11.39 6.14
CA ASN A 12 5.08 -10.74 7.24
C ASN A 12 5.58 -9.30 7.37
N ALA A 13 4.67 -8.35 7.57
CA ALA A 13 4.99 -6.97 7.89
C ALA A 13 4.04 -6.42 8.96
N HIS A 14 4.51 -5.48 9.77
CA HIS A 14 3.65 -4.69 10.66
C HIS A 14 3.56 -3.26 10.14
N PHE A 15 2.39 -2.89 9.63
CA PHE A 15 2.10 -1.55 9.15
C PHE A 15 1.06 -0.90 10.05
N GLY A 16 1.48 -0.50 11.25
CA GLY A 16 0.61 0.06 12.29
C GLY A 16 -0.24 1.24 11.80
N SER A 17 -1.49 1.32 12.30
CA SER A 17 -2.45 2.37 11.96
C SER A 17 -2.80 3.32 13.11
N GLY A 18 -1.93 3.37 14.12
CA GLY A 18 -2.08 4.18 15.33
C GLY A 18 -1.85 3.39 16.61
N THR A 19 -2.06 2.07 16.56
CA THR A 19 -1.86 1.15 17.68
C THR A 19 -1.08 -0.10 17.24
N LEU A 20 -0.41 -0.76 18.19
CA LEU A 20 0.42 -1.95 17.93
C LEU A 20 -0.41 -3.18 17.53
N ASP A 21 -1.64 -3.27 18.03
CA ASP A 21 -2.63 -4.30 17.72
C ASP A 21 -3.40 -4.04 16.41
N SER A 22 -3.01 -3.03 15.64
CA SER A 22 -3.54 -2.74 14.30
C SER A 22 -2.45 -2.89 13.24
N SER A 23 -2.81 -3.39 12.05
CA SER A 23 -1.92 -3.42 10.89
C SER A 23 -2.71 -3.10 9.62
N LYS A 24 -2.01 -2.70 8.56
CA LYS A 24 -2.58 -2.36 7.26
C LYS A 24 -1.96 -3.23 6.16
N LEU A 25 -2.67 -3.35 5.04
CA LEU A 25 -2.14 -4.00 3.83
C LEU A 25 -0.96 -3.23 3.25
N THR A 26 -1.07 -1.90 3.17
CA THR A 26 -0.09 -1.02 2.54
C THR A 26 0.48 0.00 3.52
N PHE A 27 1.47 0.76 3.06
CA PHE A 27 2.02 1.93 3.73
C PHE A 27 2.05 3.14 2.79
N SER A 28 2.04 4.33 3.37
CA SER A 28 2.09 5.60 2.64
C SER A 28 3.53 6.02 2.30
N ALA A 29 3.66 6.96 1.37
CA ALA A 29 4.93 7.51 0.92
C ALA A 29 5.78 8.05 2.09
N ASP A 30 5.16 8.70 3.08
CA ASP A 30 5.86 9.25 4.24
C ASP A 30 6.59 8.19 5.07
N ARG A 31 6.03 6.97 5.17
CA ARG A 31 6.64 5.89 5.95
C ARG A 31 7.92 5.41 5.30
N ILE A 32 7.88 5.13 3.98
CA ILE A 32 9.07 4.68 3.25
C ILE A 32 10.09 5.81 3.09
N PHE A 33 9.64 7.05 2.89
CA PHE A 33 10.53 8.21 2.90
C PHE A 33 11.29 8.33 4.22
N SER A 34 10.59 8.21 5.36
CA SER A 34 11.22 8.22 6.68
C SER A 34 12.24 7.09 6.84
N ALA A 35 11.93 5.90 6.33
CA ALA A 35 12.84 4.76 6.36
C ALA A 35 14.10 5.00 5.50
N LEU A 36 13.92 5.54 4.28
CA LEU A 36 15.03 5.92 3.39
C LEU A 36 15.94 6.99 4.01
N VAL A 37 15.36 8.00 4.68
CA VAL A 37 16.13 9.01 5.42
C VAL A 37 16.97 8.38 6.53
N LEU A 38 16.40 7.45 7.31
CA LEU A 38 17.14 6.75 8.36
C LEU A 38 18.26 5.88 7.79
N GLU A 39 18.03 5.25 6.65
CA GLU A 39 19.03 4.42 6.00
C GLU A 39 20.17 5.27 5.41
N ALA A 40 19.83 6.38 4.75
CA ALA A 40 20.79 7.36 4.25
C ALA A 40 21.64 7.95 5.39
N LEU A 41 21.03 8.20 6.56
CA LEU A 41 21.75 8.66 7.75
C LEU A 41 22.79 7.64 8.22
N LYS A 42 22.44 6.35 8.31
CA LYS A 42 23.38 5.28 8.68
C LYS A 42 24.52 5.13 7.68
N MET A 43 24.25 5.36 6.41
CA MET A 43 25.23 5.27 5.32
C MET A 43 26.08 6.55 5.14
N GLY A 44 25.82 7.61 5.92
CA GLY A 44 26.51 8.90 5.78
C GLY A 44 26.15 9.66 4.48
N LYS A 45 24.99 9.36 3.89
CA LYS A 45 24.51 9.90 2.60
C LYS A 45 23.27 10.79 2.76
N LEU A 46 22.93 11.21 3.98
CA LEU A 46 21.73 11.98 4.27
C LEU A 46 21.62 13.26 3.43
N ASP A 47 22.69 14.07 3.39
CA ASP A 47 22.66 15.34 2.66
C ASP A 47 22.46 15.14 1.15
N ALA A 48 23.06 14.08 0.59
CA ALA A 48 22.88 13.73 -0.82
C ALA A 48 21.44 13.28 -1.11
N PHE A 49 20.87 12.44 -0.23
CA PHE A 49 19.49 11.97 -0.38
C PHE A 49 18.48 13.12 -0.26
N LEU A 50 18.68 14.05 0.69
CA LEU A 50 17.83 15.22 0.82
C LEU A 50 17.97 16.17 -0.38
N ALA A 51 19.16 16.27 -0.99
CA ALA A 51 19.34 17.04 -2.21
C ALA A 51 18.56 16.44 -3.40
N GLU A 52 18.54 15.11 -3.54
CA GLU A 52 17.70 14.42 -4.53
C GLU A 52 16.20 14.58 -4.22
N ALA A 53 15.80 14.43 -2.95
CA ALA A 53 14.40 14.53 -2.52
C ALA A 53 13.77 15.92 -2.72
N ASN A 54 14.58 16.97 -2.77
CA ASN A 54 14.12 18.35 -3.01
C ASN A 54 14.06 18.73 -4.49
N GLN A 55 14.39 17.82 -5.42
CA GLN A 55 14.23 18.08 -6.85
C GLN A 55 12.75 17.94 -7.25
N ASP A 56 12.30 18.77 -8.20
CA ASP A 56 10.92 18.75 -8.71
C ASP A 56 10.55 17.41 -9.38
N ASP A 57 11.54 16.68 -9.87
CA ASP A 57 11.38 15.37 -10.50
C ASP A 57 11.47 14.20 -9.50
N PHE A 58 11.71 14.47 -8.22
CA PHE A 58 11.63 13.46 -7.18
C PHE A 58 10.20 12.96 -7.06
N THR A 59 10.02 11.66 -7.22
CA THR A 59 8.71 11.03 -7.13
C THR A 59 8.80 9.83 -6.22
N LEU A 60 7.85 9.72 -5.31
CA LEU A 60 7.67 8.57 -4.45
C LEU A 60 6.19 8.45 -4.11
N THR A 61 5.58 7.31 -4.44
CA THR A 61 4.16 7.08 -4.19
C THR A 61 3.92 6.33 -2.89
N ASP A 62 2.65 6.29 -2.47
CA ASP A 62 2.17 5.25 -1.56
C ASP A 62 2.47 3.86 -2.14
N ALA A 63 2.56 2.86 -1.27
CA ALA A 63 2.71 1.48 -1.67
C ALA A 63 1.37 0.87 -2.05
N PHE A 64 1.35 0.12 -3.15
CA PHE A 64 0.15 -0.56 -3.65
C PHE A 64 0.40 -2.05 -3.85
N PRO A 65 -0.64 -2.90 -3.86
CA PRO A 65 -0.49 -4.31 -4.18
C PRO A 65 0.09 -4.55 -5.57
N PHE A 66 0.96 -5.53 -5.70
CA PHE A 66 1.44 -6.06 -6.97
C PHE A 66 1.22 -7.57 -6.97
N GLN A 67 0.31 -8.05 -7.82
CA GLN A 67 -0.03 -9.46 -7.93
C GLN A 67 -0.18 -9.79 -9.42
N PHE A 68 0.88 -10.32 -10.03
CA PHE A 68 1.02 -10.53 -11.48
C PHE A 68 0.86 -9.26 -12.35
N GLY A 69 0.71 -8.10 -11.73
CA GLY A 69 0.53 -6.78 -12.33
C GLY A 69 0.32 -5.72 -11.25
N PRO A 70 0.45 -4.42 -11.57
CA PRO A 70 0.26 -3.34 -10.61
C PRO A 70 -1.23 -3.11 -10.32
N PHE A 71 -1.55 -2.94 -9.03
CA PHE A 71 -2.84 -2.42 -8.60
C PHE A 71 -2.76 -0.93 -8.32
N LEU A 72 -3.85 -0.22 -8.53
CA LEU A 72 -4.01 1.21 -8.28
C LEU A 72 -5.07 1.47 -7.21
N PRO A 73 -4.98 2.60 -6.49
CA PRO A 73 -6.03 2.98 -5.56
C PRO A 73 -7.34 3.23 -6.30
N LYS A 74 -8.45 2.79 -5.73
CA LYS A 74 -9.78 3.05 -6.28
C LYS A 74 -10.02 4.56 -6.47
N PRO A 75 -10.36 5.04 -7.68
CA PRO A 75 -10.67 6.45 -7.93
C PRO A 75 -11.85 6.93 -7.08
N ILE A 76 -11.58 7.80 -6.11
CA ILE A 76 -12.61 8.35 -5.22
C ILE A 76 -13.54 9.28 -6.02
N GLY A 77 -14.84 9.10 -5.87
CA GLY A 77 -15.85 9.91 -6.55
C GLY A 77 -16.20 9.42 -7.97
N TYR A 78 -15.77 8.21 -8.31
CA TYR A 78 -16.18 7.42 -9.46
C TYR A 78 -16.78 6.08 -8.98
N PRO A 79 -17.58 5.40 -9.82
CA PRO A 79 -18.16 5.88 -11.08
C PRO A 79 -19.09 7.07 -10.86
N LYS A 80 -19.29 7.89 -11.90
CA LYS A 80 -20.24 9.00 -11.88
C LYS A 80 -21.67 8.45 -11.97
N HIS A 81 -22.63 9.26 -11.53
CA HIS A 81 -24.04 8.83 -11.38
C HIS A 81 -24.69 8.40 -12.71
N ASP A 82 -24.25 8.99 -13.81
CA ASP A 82 -24.66 8.68 -15.19
C ASP A 82 -24.08 7.37 -15.74
N GLN A 83 -22.99 6.87 -15.14
CA GLN A 83 -22.35 5.61 -15.50
C GLN A 83 -22.95 4.42 -14.73
N ILE A 84 -23.82 4.67 -13.75
CA ILE A 84 -24.47 3.63 -12.95
C ILE A 84 -25.85 3.36 -13.54
N ASP A 85 -26.12 2.10 -13.88
CA ASP A 85 -27.45 1.68 -14.32
C ASP A 85 -28.48 1.88 -13.19
N GLN A 86 -29.46 2.74 -13.44
CA GLN A 86 -30.51 3.10 -12.49
C GLN A 86 -31.82 2.35 -12.75
N THR A 87 -31.85 1.53 -13.80
CA THR A 87 -33.04 0.78 -14.20
C THR A 87 -33.24 -0.49 -13.38
N ILE A 88 -32.20 -0.91 -12.64
CA ILE A 88 -32.24 -2.05 -11.72
C ILE A 88 -32.92 -1.72 -10.38
N ASP A 89 -33.37 -2.77 -9.68
CA ASP A 89 -34.02 -2.65 -8.37
C ASP A 89 -33.14 -1.88 -7.36
N PHE A 90 -33.76 -0.99 -6.57
CA PHE A 90 -33.11 -0.19 -5.54
C PHE A 90 -32.27 -1.01 -4.57
N LYS A 91 -32.67 -2.26 -4.30
CA LYS A 91 -31.91 -3.17 -3.44
C LYS A 91 -30.55 -3.52 -4.06
N GLU A 92 -30.53 -3.76 -5.37
CA GLU A 92 -29.31 -4.10 -6.09
C GLU A 92 -28.39 -2.87 -6.22
N VAL A 93 -28.92 -1.70 -6.57
CA VAL A 93 -28.16 -0.43 -6.59
C VAL A 93 -27.42 -0.20 -5.25
N ARG A 94 -28.11 -0.42 -4.12
CA ARG A 94 -27.49 -0.27 -2.78
C ARG A 94 -26.42 -1.32 -2.51
N ARG A 95 -26.60 -2.55 -2.99
CA ARG A 95 -25.59 -3.62 -2.86
C ARG A 95 -24.33 -3.27 -3.64
N GLN A 96 -24.48 -2.85 -4.89
CA GLN A 96 -23.39 -2.44 -5.76
C GLN A 96 -22.61 -1.25 -5.19
N ALA A 97 -23.32 -0.22 -4.70
CA ALA A 97 -22.70 0.92 -4.03
C ALA A 97 -21.90 0.50 -2.77
N LYS A 98 -22.38 -0.49 -2.02
CA LYS A 98 -21.67 -1.03 -0.85
C LYS A 98 -20.42 -1.80 -1.24
N LEU A 99 -20.45 -2.57 -2.33
CA LEU A 99 -19.29 -3.27 -2.87
C LEU A 99 -18.23 -2.28 -3.35
N SER A 100 -18.62 -1.30 -4.18
CA SER A 100 -17.74 -0.24 -4.65
C SER A 100 -17.14 0.57 -3.49
N LYS A 101 -17.91 0.85 -2.42
CA LYS A 101 -17.37 1.52 -1.22
C LYS A 101 -16.29 0.68 -0.51
N LYS A 102 -16.44 -0.64 -0.46
CA LYS A 102 -15.49 -1.55 0.19
C LYS A 102 -14.23 -1.80 -0.62
N LEU A 103 -14.31 -1.68 -1.95
CA LEU A 103 -13.18 -1.83 -2.85
C LEU A 103 -12.06 -0.85 -2.48
N GLN A 104 -10.82 -1.33 -2.37
CA GLN A 104 -9.65 -0.53 -1.98
C GLN A 104 -8.72 -0.31 -3.17
N PHE A 105 -8.40 -1.38 -3.88
CA PHE A 105 -7.45 -1.40 -4.99
C PHE A 105 -8.08 -2.09 -6.20
N LEU A 106 -7.65 -1.67 -7.39
CA LEU A 106 -8.06 -2.20 -8.68
C LEU A 106 -6.81 -2.60 -9.47
N ALA A 107 -6.81 -3.77 -10.09
CA ALA A 107 -5.79 -4.10 -11.07
C ALA A 107 -5.80 -3.05 -12.19
N LEU A 108 -4.63 -2.63 -12.68
CA LEU A 108 -4.50 -1.58 -13.69
C LEU A 108 -5.37 -1.84 -14.94
N GLU A 109 -5.45 -3.10 -15.37
CA GLU A 109 -6.26 -3.55 -16.50
C GLU A 109 -7.77 -3.31 -16.34
N ASN A 110 -8.26 -3.24 -15.10
CA ASN A 110 -9.69 -3.08 -14.79
C ASN A 110 -10.07 -1.61 -14.51
N LEU A 111 -9.13 -0.67 -14.61
CA LEU A 111 -9.37 0.72 -14.23
C LEU A 111 -10.43 1.38 -15.12
N ASP A 112 -10.31 1.23 -16.44
CA ASP A 112 -11.23 1.84 -17.39
C ASP A 112 -12.64 1.25 -17.27
N ASP A 113 -12.73 -0.07 -17.12
CA ASP A 113 -14.00 -0.77 -16.89
C ASP A 113 -14.67 -0.29 -15.60
N TYR A 114 -13.91 -0.15 -14.50
CA TYR A 114 -14.44 0.43 -13.27
C TYR A 114 -14.94 1.86 -13.48
N LEU A 115 -14.18 2.70 -14.19
CA LEU A 115 -14.60 4.07 -14.49
C LEU A 115 -15.86 4.11 -15.36
N ASN A 116 -16.14 3.08 -16.16
CA ASN A 116 -17.33 2.97 -16.99
C ASN A 116 -18.54 2.36 -16.28
N GLY A 117 -18.40 1.95 -15.01
CA GLY A 117 -19.50 1.48 -14.16
C GLY A 117 -19.44 0.01 -13.80
N ASP A 118 -18.43 -0.73 -14.27
CA ASP A 118 -18.27 -2.14 -13.93
C ASP A 118 -17.90 -2.34 -12.46
N LEU A 119 -18.33 -3.48 -11.91
CA LEU A 119 -18.23 -3.77 -10.50
C LEU A 119 -17.15 -4.80 -10.22
N PHE A 120 -16.33 -4.48 -9.23
CA PHE A 120 -15.23 -5.32 -8.79
C PHE A 120 -15.31 -5.53 -7.27
N GLU A 121 -14.84 -6.70 -6.84
CA GLU A 121 -14.66 -7.03 -5.43
C GLU A 121 -13.16 -6.95 -5.06
N ASN A 122 -12.85 -6.87 -3.77
CA ASN A 122 -11.45 -6.90 -3.35
C ASN A 122 -10.87 -8.30 -3.55
N GLU A 123 -9.62 -8.36 -3.96
CA GLU A 123 -8.83 -9.58 -3.91
C GLU A 123 -8.21 -9.79 -2.52
N GLU A 124 -7.98 -11.05 -2.15
CA GLU A 124 -7.31 -11.42 -0.91
C GLU A 124 -5.79 -11.31 -1.07
N HIS A 125 -5.24 -10.12 -0.81
CA HIS A 125 -3.80 -9.86 -0.89
C HIS A 125 -3.01 -10.28 0.36
N ALA A 126 -3.67 -10.29 1.52
CA ALA A 126 -3.06 -10.64 2.79
C ALA A 126 -4.11 -11.01 3.84
N VAL A 127 -3.65 -11.68 4.89
CA VAL A 127 -4.42 -11.90 6.13
C VAL A 127 -3.79 -11.06 7.24
N ILE A 128 -4.63 -10.34 7.99
CA ILE A 128 -4.19 -9.58 9.16
C ILE A 128 -4.57 -10.35 10.41
N ASP A 129 -3.59 -10.72 11.21
CA ASP A 129 -3.76 -11.44 12.47
C ASP A 129 -3.11 -10.70 13.64
N THR A 130 -3.63 -10.91 14.84
CA THR A 130 -3.10 -10.30 16.06
C THR A 130 -2.59 -11.38 16.98
N VAL A 131 -1.31 -11.29 17.34
CA VAL A 131 -0.67 -12.23 18.27
C VAL A 131 -0.40 -11.55 19.60
N THR A 132 -0.73 -12.24 20.68
CA THR A 132 -0.43 -11.79 22.04
C THR A 132 0.97 -12.23 22.44
N LYS A 133 1.79 -11.29 22.87
CA LYS A 133 3.15 -11.50 23.38
C LYS A 133 3.23 -11.04 24.83
N ASN A 134 4.15 -11.61 25.59
CA ASN A 134 4.44 -11.20 26.96
C ASN A 134 5.91 -10.84 27.14
N GLN A 135 6.19 -10.06 28.17
CA GLN A 135 7.54 -9.94 28.71
C GLN A 135 7.66 -10.87 29.93
N PRO A 136 8.47 -11.95 29.86
CA PRO A 136 8.68 -12.82 31.02
C PRO A 136 9.18 -12.02 32.22
N HIS A 137 8.75 -12.44 33.42
CA HIS A 137 9.18 -11.87 34.71
C HIS A 137 8.80 -10.39 34.95
N LYS A 138 7.83 -9.84 34.22
CA LYS A 138 7.24 -8.54 34.53
C LYS A 138 5.71 -8.59 34.44
N ASP A 139 5.07 -8.51 35.60
CA ASP A 139 3.60 -8.56 35.71
C ASP A 139 2.94 -7.42 34.94
N GLY A 140 1.79 -7.71 34.35
CA GLY A 140 1.00 -6.74 33.57
C GLY A 140 1.55 -6.42 32.17
N ASN A 141 2.69 -6.99 31.76
CA ASN A 141 3.25 -6.78 30.41
C ASN A 141 2.77 -7.84 29.41
N LEU A 142 1.47 -7.86 29.16
CA LEU A 142 0.87 -8.56 28.05
C LEU A 142 0.50 -7.53 26.98
N TYR A 143 0.93 -7.74 25.74
CA TYR A 143 0.62 -6.82 24.65
C TYR A 143 0.31 -7.59 23.37
N GLN A 144 -0.42 -6.94 22.48
CA GLN A 144 -0.81 -7.49 21.21
C GLN A 144 -0.04 -6.77 20.10
N VAL A 145 0.38 -7.54 19.10
CA VAL A 145 0.92 -7.01 17.86
C VAL A 145 0.17 -7.62 16.70
N ALA A 146 -0.33 -6.77 15.81
CA ALA A 146 -0.94 -7.21 14.57
C ALA A 146 0.12 -7.35 13.47
N SER A 147 0.03 -8.39 12.66
CA SER A 147 0.85 -8.61 11.48
C SER A 147 -0.02 -8.71 10.24
N THR A 148 0.47 -8.16 9.15
CA THR A 148 -0.03 -8.40 7.80
C THR A 148 0.81 -9.52 7.19
N ARG A 149 0.20 -10.68 7.00
CA ARG A 149 0.82 -11.83 6.33
C ARG A 149 0.35 -11.86 4.88
N PHE A 150 1.26 -11.58 3.96
CA PHE A 150 0.94 -11.54 2.54
C PHE A 150 0.71 -12.96 2.00
N SER A 151 -0.21 -13.07 1.04
CA SER A 151 -0.62 -14.32 0.41
C SER A 151 -0.75 -14.16 -1.10
N ASN A 152 -0.97 -15.27 -1.81
CA ASN A 152 -1.29 -15.27 -3.25
C ASN A 152 -0.25 -14.54 -4.11
N ASP A 153 1.03 -14.71 -3.79
CA ASP A 153 2.16 -14.06 -4.48
C ASP A 153 2.05 -12.52 -4.53
N THR A 154 1.33 -11.92 -3.59
CA THR A 154 1.18 -10.47 -3.52
C THR A 154 2.43 -9.83 -2.92
N SER A 155 2.99 -8.89 -3.67
CA SER A 155 4.03 -7.97 -3.21
C SER A 155 3.43 -6.57 -3.03
N LEU A 156 4.22 -5.65 -2.47
CA LEU A 156 3.92 -4.23 -2.54
C LEU A 156 4.86 -3.55 -3.52
N TYR A 157 4.40 -2.50 -4.20
CA TYR A 157 5.26 -1.70 -5.06
C TYR A 157 5.06 -0.21 -4.81
N VAL A 158 6.09 0.57 -5.09
CA VAL A 158 6.03 2.04 -5.21
C VAL A 158 6.52 2.46 -6.57
N ILE A 159 6.02 3.59 -7.07
CA ILE A 159 6.56 4.26 -8.24
C ILE A 159 7.55 5.32 -7.75
N ALA A 160 8.77 5.28 -8.27
CA ALA A 160 9.76 6.31 -8.00
C ALA A 160 10.62 6.60 -9.24
N ASN A 161 11.24 7.78 -9.24
CA ASN A 161 12.24 8.16 -10.24
C ASN A 161 13.56 7.44 -9.92
N GLU A 162 14.10 6.70 -10.90
CA GLU A 162 15.30 5.90 -10.70
C GLU A 162 16.54 6.78 -10.51
N SER A 163 17.29 6.55 -9.43
CA SER A 163 18.63 7.08 -9.21
C SER A 163 19.53 6.01 -8.60
N ASP A 164 20.84 6.11 -8.82
CA ASP A 164 21.81 5.18 -8.24
C ASP A 164 21.75 5.19 -6.72
N LEU A 165 21.56 6.37 -6.11
CA LEU A 165 21.41 6.53 -4.67
C LEU A 165 20.13 5.87 -4.16
N LEU A 166 19.00 6.10 -4.82
CA LEU A 166 17.73 5.46 -4.43
C LEU A 166 17.80 3.94 -4.54
N ASN A 167 18.42 3.42 -5.61
CA ASN A 167 18.63 1.98 -5.80
C ASN A 167 19.44 1.37 -4.65
N GLU A 168 20.50 2.06 -4.23
CA GLU A 168 21.33 1.62 -3.11
C GLU A 168 20.56 1.64 -1.78
N LEU A 169 19.82 2.72 -1.50
CA LEU A 169 19.02 2.85 -0.28
C LEU A 169 17.90 1.81 -0.21
N MET A 170 17.21 1.56 -1.33
CA MET A 170 16.16 0.55 -1.43
C MET A 170 16.71 -0.87 -1.25
N THR A 171 17.95 -1.13 -1.68
CA THR A 171 18.62 -2.41 -1.45
C THR A 171 19.03 -2.58 0.01
N SER A 172 19.49 -1.52 0.67
CA SER A 172 19.86 -1.54 2.11
C SER A 172 18.66 -1.70 3.03
N LEU A 173 17.46 -1.32 2.59
CA LEU A 173 16.21 -1.46 3.34
C LEU A 173 15.68 -2.90 3.46
N GLN A 174 16.16 -3.83 2.62
CA GLN A 174 15.74 -5.24 2.60
C GLN A 174 16.38 -6.04 3.73
#